data_AF-A0A017RRF4-F1
#
_entry.id   AF-A0A017RRF4-F1
#
_cell.length_a   1.000
_cell.length_b   1.000
_cell.length_c   1.000
_cell.angle_alpha   90.00
_cell.angle_beta   90.00
_cell.angle_gamma   90.00
#
_symmetry.space_group_name_H-M   'P 1'
#
loop_
_entity.id
_entity.type
_entity.pdbx_description
1 polymer ?
#
loop_
_entity_poly.entity_id
_entity_poly.type
_entity_poly.pdbx_seq_one_letter_code
_entity_poly.pdbx_strand_id
1 'polypeptide(L)' 'MKSIDLDNVLLFHKKIVAKTGGSDGVRDINLIESALNRAYITFDKEELYKETEMKIAVVTHSLVS' A
#
# COMPACT_ATOMS: atom_id res chain seq x y z
N MET A 1 -13.58 -4.65 4.51
CA MET A 1 -12.94 -4.70 3.17
C MET A 1 -11.81 -5.71 3.23
N LYS A 2 -11.65 -6.60 2.23
CA LYS A 2 -10.41 -7.37 2.12
C LYS A 2 -9.29 -6.39 1.71
N SER A 3 -8.22 -6.34 2.48
CA SER A 3 -7.07 -5.46 2.23
C SER A 3 -5.83 -6.29 1.96
N ILE A 4 -4.84 -5.66 1.32
CA ILE A 4 -3.45 -6.14 1.33
C ILE A 4 -2.76 -5.65 2.60
N ASP A 5 -1.83 -6.44 3.10
CA ASP A 5 -0.95 -6.10 4.22
C ASP A 5 0.51 -6.01 3.74
N LEU A 6 1.41 -5.66 4.67
CA LEU A 6 2.83 -5.49 4.38
C LEU A 6 3.45 -6.77 3.79
N ASP A 7 3.19 -7.92 4.39
CA ASP A 7 3.75 -9.20 3.94
C ASP A 7 3.32 -9.54 2.51
N ASN A 8 2.06 -9.25 2.16
CA ASN A 8 1.58 -9.39 0.78
C ASN A 8 2.38 -8.49 -0.18
N VAL A 9 2.60 -7.22 0.17
CA VAL A 9 3.38 -6.28 -0.67
C VAL A 9 4.81 -6.77 -0.86
N LEU A 10 5.47 -7.19 0.22
CA LEU A 10 6.85 -7.70 0.18
C LEU A 10 6.95 -8.98 -0.65
N LEU A 11 5.99 -9.89 -0.49
CA LEU A 11 5.92 -11.12 -1.26
C LEU A 11 5.77 -10.84 -2.76
N PHE A 12 4.85 -9.95 -3.14
CA PHE A 12 4.64 -9.60 -4.54
C PHE A 12 5.83 -8.86 -5.13
N HIS A 13 6.44 -7.92 -4.39
CA HIS A 13 7.66 -7.25 -4.81
C HIS A 13 8.76 -8.25 -5.16
N LYS A 14 9.06 -9.19 -4.24
CA LYS A 14 10.06 -10.23 -4.46
C LYS A 14 9.74 -11.10 -5.68
N LYS A 15 8.47 -11.49 -5.85
CA LYS A 15 8.03 -12.31 -7.00
C LYS A 15 8.15 -11.56 -8.34
N ILE A 16 7.87 -10.26 -8.35
CA ILE A 16 7.98 -9.42 -9.54
C ILE A 16 9.46 -9.27 -9.91
N VAL A 17 10.31 -8.84 -8.96
CA VAL A 17 11.76 -8.69 -9.18
C VAL A 17 12.40 -9.99 -9.67
N ALA A 18 12.04 -11.13 -9.08
CA ALA A 18 12.53 -12.44 -9.52
C ALA A 18 12.17 -12.79 -10.97
N LYS A 19 11.05 -12.27 -11.48
CA LYS A 19 10.56 -12.56 -12.83
C LYS A 19 10.98 -11.51 -13.88
N THR A 20 11.07 -10.24 -13.49
CA THR A 20 11.28 -9.13 -14.41
C THR A 20 12.67 -8.51 -14.31
N GLY A 21 13.47 -8.90 -13.30
CA GLY A 21 14.67 -8.18 -12.91
C GLY A 21 14.35 -6.89 -12.15
N GLY A 22 15.39 -6.25 -11.63
CA GLY A 22 15.30 -5.05 -10.78
C GLY A 22 16.09 -5.22 -9.48
N SER A 23 16.13 -4.15 -8.67
CA SER A 23 16.71 -4.23 -7.34
C SER A 23 15.77 -4.98 -6.39
N ASP A 24 16.32 -5.96 -5.66
CA ASP A 24 15.64 -6.61 -4.54
C ASP A 24 15.87 -5.83 -3.24
N GLY A 25 14.93 -5.96 -2.30
CA GLY A 25 14.97 -5.29 -1.00
C GLY A 25 14.13 -4.02 -0.90
N VAL A 26 14.00 -3.52 0.32
CA VAL A 26 13.13 -2.40 0.68
C VAL A 26 13.97 -1.21 1.12
N ARG A 27 13.74 -0.05 0.50
CA ARG A 27 14.41 1.21 0.87
C ARG A 27 13.97 1.70 2.26
N ASP A 28 12.67 1.71 2.50
CA ASP A 28 12.07 2.12 3.77
C ASP A 28 10.73 1.40 3.96
N ILE A 29 10.65 0.58 5.00
CA ILE A 29 9.46 -0.22 5.30
C ILE A 29 8.31 0.63 5.85
N ASN A 30 8.65 1.73 6.55
CA ASN A 30 7.66 2.60 7.17
C ASN A 30 6.87 3.37 6.10
N LEU A 31 7.47 3.65 4.94
CA LEU A 31 6.75 4.25 3.81
C LEU A 31 5.69 3.31 3.24
N ILE A 32 5.97 2.00 3.18
CA ILE A 32 5.00 1.00 2.71
C ILE A 32 3.84 0.91 3.72
N GLU A 33 4.15 0.83 5.01
CA GLU A 33 3.14 0.81 6.06
C GLU A 33 2.27 2.08 6.03
N SER A 34 2.88 3.25 5.86
CA SER A 34 2.14 4.51 5.74
C SER A 34 1.22 4.52 4.52
N ALA A 35 1.68 3.99 3.38
CA ALA A 35 0.88 3.91 2.16
C ALA A 35 -0.34 2.99 2.33
N LEU A 36 -0.15 1.83 2.95
CA LEU A 36 -1.22 0.87 3.25
C LEU A 36 -2.26 1.42 4.23
N ASN A 37 -1.83 2.20 5.22
CA ASN A 37 -2.73 2.78 6.22
C ASN A 37 -3.51 4.00 5.73
N ARG A 38 -3.17 4.56 4.55
CA ARG A 38 -3.80 5.80 4.05
C ARG A 38 -5.30 5.66 3.83
N ALA A 39 -5.79 4.46 3.49
CA ALA A 39 -7.22 4.16 3.36
C ALA A 39 -8.04 4.41 4.64
N TYR A 40 -7.38 4.40 5.80
CA TYR A 40 -8.03 4.48 7.11
C TYR A 40 -7.80 5.81 7.82
N ILE A 41 -7.24 6.81 7.12
CA ILE A 41 -7.05 8.13 7.70
C ILE A 41 -8.42 8.78 7.99
N THR A 42 -8.50 9.44 9.13
CA THR A 42 -9.70 10.14 9.59
C THR A 42 -9.48 11.64 9.66
N PHE A 43 -10.51 12.42 9.35
CA PHE A 43 -10.55 13.85 9.61
C PHE A 43 -11.86 14.18 10.33
N ASP A 44 -11.76 14.96 11.41
CA ASP A 44 -12.90 15.26 12.29
C ASP A 44 -13.68 14.01 12.75
N LYS A 45 -12.93 12.96 13.13
CA LYS A 45 -13.44 11.64 13.55
C LYS A 45 -14.22 10.85 12.48
N GLU A 46 -14.29 11.36 11.25
CA GLU A 46 -14.89 10.69 10.11
C GLU A 46 -13.81 10.09 9.21
N GLU A 47 -14.09 8.93 8.60
CA GLU A 47 -13.21 8.38 7.56
C GLU A 47 -13.11 9.36 6.39
N LEU A 48 -11.88 9.71 6.02
CA LEU A 48 -11.63 10.61 4.90
C LEU A 48 -12.02 9.95 3.56
N TYR A 49 -11.86 8.64 3.48
CA TYR A 49 -12.19 7.83 2.31
C TYR A 49 -13.26 6.81 2.69
N LYS A 50 -14.53 7.08 2.36
CA LYS A 50 -15.66 6.24 2.76
C LYS A 50 -15.87 5.05 1.82
N GLU A 51 -15.85 5.32 0.51
CA GLU A 51 -16.08 4.31 -0.51
C GLU A 51 -14.88 3.37 -0.69
N THR A 52 -15.16 2.12 -1.05
CA THR A 52 -14.13 1.08 -1.23
C THR A 52 -13.16 1.46 -2.36
N GLU A 53 -13.68 2.03 -3.45
CA GLU A 53 -12.94 2.49 -4.60
C GLU A 53 -11.96 3.61 -4.22
N MET A 54 -12.38 4.52 -3.34
CA MET A 54 -11.51 5.60 -2.82
C MET A 54 -10.38 5.03 -1.97
N LYS A 55 -10.69 4.08 -1.07
CA LYS A 55 -9.68 3.38 -0.27
C LYS A 55 -8.65 2.65 -1.15
N ILE A 56 -9.10 2.00 -2.22
CA ILE A 56 -8.22 1.35 -3.20
C ILE A 56 -7.35 2.38 -3.94
N ALA A 57 -7.95 3.47 -4.43
CA ALA A 57 -7.25 4.48 -5.20
C ALA A 57 -6.13 5.15 -4.40
N VAL A 58 -6.37 5.46 -3.13
CA VAL A 58 -5.37 6.16 -2.30
C VAL A 58 -4.23 5.25 -1.88
N VAL A 59 -4.49 3.98 -1.60
CA VAL A 59 -3.45 2.99 -1.29
C VAL A 59 -2.58 2.75 -2.51
N THR A 60 -3.20 2.48 -3.67
CA THR A 60 -2.46 2.23 -4.91
C THR A 60 -1.62 3.43 -5.34
N HIS A 61 -2.19 4.64 -5.31
CA HIS A 61 -1.44 5.88 -5.56
C HIS A 61 -0.25 6.02 -4.61
N SER A 62 -0.45 5.79 -3.31
CA SER A 62 0.61 5.99 -2.30
C SER A 62 1.76 5.00 -2.41
N LEU A 63 1.54 3.84 -3.03
CA LEU A 63 2.60 2.86 -3.28
C LEU A 63 3.46 3.21 -4.50
N VAL A 64 2.95 4.04 -5.42
CA VAL A 64 3.63 4.34 -6.69
C VAL A 64 4.14 5.78 -6.82
N SER A 65 3.62 6.72 -6.02
CA SER A 65 4.01 8.14 -6.01
C SER A 65 5.03 8.46 -4.93
#